data_AF-A0A9D1LUQ5-F1
#
_entry.id   AF-A0A9D1LUQ5-F1
#
_cell.length_a   1.000
_cell.length_b   1.000
_cell.length_c   1.000
_cell.angle_alpha   90.00
_cell.angle_beta   90.00
_cell.angle_gamma   90.00
#
_symmetry.space_group_name_H-M   'P 1'
#
loop_
_entity.id
_entity.type
_entity.pdbx_description
1 polymer ?
#
loop_
_entity_poly.entity_id
_entity_poly.type
_entity_poly.pdbx_seq_one_letter_code
_entity_poly.pdbx_strand_id
1 'polypeptide(L)'
;KHGTAVYGVFYNQESDDIQIKAINMMSIYCDMHLENVQDSQFLFITNAVDNQLLREQYPEFKNLFVGDATVESYSDTSTVYDRTEVIDCYYKKPGKGVQLIKFVKDTVIDATEDTPGYEEGLYRHGMYPVVFDCLYPEEDCPFGYGIVDVIRNPQRYIDKLDAIILKNSMMAGQQRWFAKENGAVNMDQFQDFSNPIITVQGSLDETHLKPFQAQALPNQILTHRNEKIAELKEVIGNRDFQQGGTANGVTAASAITMLQQAGEKLSRAMIDDSYDAYKKIVVLCIELMREFYKEERIYRITNDQGEKAFAALSNDMLLKAEEERDAFGFPIGTIYRNAEFDVEVLPQRQNPFTREMNNQTVMTLYQAGFFNPQNLEMSLVALEAMQFDGKEKIMQRMQEINAQNQLVQEQMAQAQAAASGGGAGQFAPTELYAEPGLAGLMDPAGVSAPGTEEFVPIDIGQGTI
;
A
#
# COMPACT_ATOMS: atom_id res chain seq x y z
N LYS A 1 5.14 -10.64 0.18
CA LYS A 1 3.70 -10.55 0.48
C LYS A 1 3.02 -11.73 -0.18
N HIS A 2 1.98 -12.28 0.46
CA HIS A 2 1.10 -13.28 -0.13
C HIS A 2 0.59 -12.78 -1.49
N GLY A 3 0.40 -13.68 -2.46
CA GLY A 3 -0.08 -13.30 -3.80
C GLY A 3 -1.47 -12.72 -3.82
N THR A 4 -2.30 -13.13 -2.87
CA THR A 4 -3.62 -12.57 -2.60
C THR A 4 -3.79 -12.31 -1.11
N ALA A 5 -4.36 -11.17 -0.76
CA ALA A 5 -4.93 -10.91 0.55
C ALA A 5 -6.46 -10.94 0.46
N VAL A 6 -7.12 -11.51 1.48
CA VAL A 6 -8.57 -11.61 1.48
C VAL A 6 -9.14 -10.86 2.67
N TYR A 7 -10.08 -9.97 2.39
CA TYR A 7 -10.74 -9.12 3.37
C TYR A 7 -12.22 -9.46 3.43
N GLY A 8 -12.69 -9.87 4.62
CA GLY A 8 -14.09 -10.03 4.92
C GLY A 8 -14.68 -8.77 5.51
N VAL A 9 -15.83 -8.33 5.01
CA VAL A 9 -16.57 -7.16 5.48
C VAL A 9 -17.91 -7.65 6.02
N PHE A 10 -18.02 -7.73 7.35
CA PHE A 10 -19.19 -8.32 8.01
C PHE A 10 -19.88 -7.31 8.93
N TYR A 11 -21.20 -7.41 9.03
CA TYR A 11 -21.96 -6.68 10.04
C TYR A 11 -21.99 -7.48 11.35
N ASN A 12 -21.60 -6.85 12.46
CA ASN A 12 -21.73 -7.45 13.79
C ASN A 12 -22.95 -6.87 14.52
N GLN A 13 -23.91 -7.74 14.83
CA GLN A 13 -25.14 -7.37 15.53
C GLN A 13 -24.91 -6.99 17.00
N GLU A 14 -23.88 -7.54 17.65
CA GLU A 14 -23.61 -7.24 19.06
C GLU A 14 -23.03 -5.83 19.27
N SER A 15 -22.16 -5.41 18.35
CA SER A 15 -21.54 -4.08 18.39
C SER A 15 -22.27 -3.03 17.56
N ASP A 16 -23.33 -3.42 16.83
CA ASP A 16 -24.05 -2.59 15.86
C ASP A 16 -23.10 -1.89 14.87
N ASP A 17 -22.05 -2.60 14.42
CA ASP A 17 -20.99 -1.99 13.62
C ASP A 17 -20.38 -2.94 12.59
N ILE A 18 -19.77 -2.36 11.55
CA ILE A 18 -19.14 -3.10 10.46
C ILE A 18 -17.71 -3.48 10.88
N GLN A 19 -17.42 -4.77 10.79
CA GLN A 19 -16.10 -5.32 11.10
C GLN A 19 -15.41 -5.79 9.83
N ILE A 20 -14.22 -5.24 9.58
CA ILE A 20 -13.33 -5.71 8.52
C ILE A 20 -12.33 -6.68 9.14
N LYS A 21 -12.27 -7.90 8.61
CA LYS A 21 -11.37 -8.96 9.09
C LYS A 21 -10.53 -9.49 7.95
N ALA A 22 -9.23 -9.68 8.21
CA ALA A 22 -8.39 -10.44 7.29
C ALA A 22 -8.77 -11.92 7.42
N ILE A 23 -9.10 -12.55 6.30
CA ILE A 23 -9.42 -13.98 6.24
C ILE A 23 -8.19 -14.72 5.70
N ASN A 24 -7.89 -15.87 6.29
CA ASN A 24 -6.84 -16.74 5.75
C ASN A 24 -7.29 -17.30 4.40
N MET A 25 -6.45 -17.15 3.37
CA MET A 25 -6.72 -17.66 2.02
C MET A 25 -6.97 -19.18 2.01
N MET A 26 -6.30 -19.94 2.88
CA MET A 26 -6.48 -21.41 2.99
C MET A 26 -7.84 -21.80 3.58
N SER A 27 -8.56 -20.85 4.15
CA SER A 27 -9.88 -21.05 4.75
C SER A 27 -11.02 -20.71 3.80
N ILE A 28 -10.72 -20.37 2.53
CA ILE A 28 -11.73 -19.94 1.55
C ILE A 28 -11.74 -20.89 0.36
N TYR A 29 -12.94 -21.33 -0.01
CA TYR A 29 -13.16 -22.18 -1.18
C TYR A 29 -14.24 -21.55 -2.06
N CYS A 30 -13.92 -21.38 -3.33
CA CYS A 30 -14.82 -20.87 -4.37
C CYS A 30 -14.50 -21.57 -5.69
N ASP A 31 -15.28 -21.31 -6.74
CA ASP A 31 -14.95 -21.82 -8.07
C ASP A 31 -13.60 -21.25 -8.53
N MET A 32 -12.64 -22.16 -8.75
CA MET A 32 -11.28 -21.80 -9.11
C MET A 32 -11.12 -21.45 -10.59
N HIS A 33 -12.18 -21.55 -11.41
CA HIS A 33 -12.16 -21.27 -12.84
C HIS A 33 -12.71 -19.89 -13.20
N LEU A 34 -12.82 -18.99 -12.22
CA LEU A 34 -13.40 -17.65 -12.38
C LEU A 34 -12.40 -16.59 -11.94
N GLU A 35 -12.32 -15.48 -12.66
CA GLU A 35 -11.45 -14.35 -12.29
C GLU A 35 -11.96 -13.58 -11.06
N ASN A 36 -13.29 -13.50 -10.90
CA ASN A 36 -13.92 -12.75 -9.83
C ASN A 36 -14.71 -13.68 -8.90
N VAL A 37 -14.38 -13.66 -7.61
CA VAL A 37 -15.10 -14.42 -6.57
C VAL A 37 -16.60 -14.13 -6.55
N GLN A 38 -17.02 -12.95 -6.99
CA GLN A 38 -18.42 -12.55 -7.05
C GLN A 38 -19.22 -13.31 -8.13
N ASP A 39 -18.55 -13.89 -9.12
CA ASP A 39 -19.22 -14.69 -10.16
C ASP A 39 -19.41 -16.15 -9.72
N SER A 40 -18.75 -16.55 -8.62
CA SER A 40 -18.90 -17.89 -8.06
C SER A 40 -20.34 -18.12 -7.56
N GLN A 41 -20.91 -19.28 -7.87
CA GLN A 41 -22.24 -19.66 -7.37
C GLN A 41 -22.25 -19.90 -5.86
N PHE A 42 -21.14 -20.40 -5.33
CA PHE A 42 -20.95 -20.71 -3.91
C PHE A 42 -19.62 -20.17 -3.42
N LEU A 43 -19.58 -19.69 -2.19
CA LEU A 43 -18.39 -19.30 -1.47
C LEU A 43 -18.42 -19.96 -0.10
N PHE A 44 -17.41 -20.76 0.21
CA PHE A 44 -17.27 -21.45 1.49
C PHE A 44 -16.15 -20.79 2.29
N ILE A 45 -16.41 -20.53 3.57
CA ILE A 45 -15.42 -20.03 4.52
C ILE A 45 -15.38 -20.99 5.70
N THR A 46 -14.22 -21.56 5.98
CA THR A 46 -14.02 -22.50 7.08
C THR A 46 -13.43 -21.79 8.29
N ASN A 47 -14.02 -22.01 9.46
CA ASN A 47 -13.59 -21.39 10.70
C ASN A 47 -13.50 -22.44 11.82
N ALA A 48 -12.38 -22.43 12.56
CA ALA A 48 -12.23 -23.25 13.76
C ALA A 48 -12.73 -22.47 14.98
N VAL A 49 -13.93 -22.81 15.45
CA VAL A 49 -14.61 -22.13 16.56
C VAL A 49 -14.54 -22.97 17.84
N ASP A 50 -14.47 -22.31 18.99
CA ASP A 50 -14.41 -22.94 20.30
C ASP A 50 -15.66 -23.79 20.58
N ASN A 51 -15.46 -25.02 21.05
CA ASN A 51 -16.55 -25.95 21.33
C ASN A 51 -17.50 -25.44 22.43
N GLN A 52 -16.99 -24.74 23.45
CA GLN A 52 -17.82 -24.20 24.51
C GLN A 52 -18.77 -23.14 23.94
N LEU A 53 -18.24 -22.21 23.14
CA LEU A 53 -19.02 -21.12 22.53
C LEU A 53 -20.09 -21.66 21.58
N LEU A 54 -19.76 -22.68 20.77
CA LEU A 54 -20.75 -23.33 19.90
C LEU A 54 -21.87 -24.03 20.67
N ARG A 55 -21.55 -24.67 21.82
CA ARG A 55 -22.56 -25.31 22.68
C ARG A 55 -23.48 -24.30 23.36
N GLU A 56 -22.99 -23.09 23.61
CA GLU A 56 -23.78 -21.98 24.15
C GLU A 56 -24.70 -21.38 23.08
N GLN A 57 -24.19 -21.15 21.86
CA GLN A 57 -24.95 -20.59 20.75
C GLN A 57 -25.97 -21.56 20.15
N TYR A 58 -25.59 -22.83 19.96
CA TYR A 58 -26.41 -23.84 19.29
C TYR A 58 -26.67 -25.06 20.21
N PRO A 59 -27.51 -24.90 21.25
CA PRO A 59 -27.64 -25.90 22.30
C PRO A 59 -28.26 -27.24 21.85
N GLU A 60 -28.98 -27.26 20.73
CA GLU A 60 -29.55 -28.48 20.14
C GLU A 60 -28.52 -29.38 19.45
N PHE A 61 -27.40 -28.79 19.00
CA PHE A 61 -26.34 -29.47 18.26
C PHE A 61 -25.11 -29.80 19.12
N LYS A 62 -25.20 -29.69 20.46
CA LYS A 62 -24.07 -29.89 21.41
C LYS A 62 -23.25 -31.15 21.18
N ASN A 63 -23.89 -32.23 20.74
CA ASN A 63 -23.23 -33.52 20.49
C ASN A 63 -22.28 -33.49 19.28
N LEU A 64 -22.44 -32.52 18.37
CA LEU A 64 -21.59 -32.35 17.19
C LEU A 64 -20.29 -31.60 17.51
N PHE A 65 -20.33 -30.73 18.53
CA PHE A 65 -19.22 -29.87 18.95
C PHE A 65 -18.30 -30.58 19.93
N VAL A 66 -17.63 -31.64 19.45
CA VAL A 66 -16.72 -32.47 20.24
C VAL A 66 -15.49 -32.80 19.40
N GLY A 67 -14.32 -32.61 20.01
CA GLY A 67 -13.04 -32.95 19.41
C GLY A 67 -12.23 -31.71 19.02
N ASP A 68 -11.33 -31.91 18.08
CA ASP A 68 -10.34 -30.93 17.64
C ASP A 68 -10.54 -30.59 16.16
N ALA A 69 -10.27 -29.35 15.79
CA ALA A 69 -10.38 -28.86 14.43
C ALA A 69 -9.03 -28.97 13.73
N THR A 70 -9.05 -29.31 12.45
CA THR A 70 -7.85 -29.22 11.62
C THR A 70 -7.81 -27.85 10.94
N VAL A 71 -6.72 -27.12 11.12
CA VAL A 71 -6.50 -25.83 10.47
C VAL A 71 -5.29 -25.95 9.57
N GLU A 72 -5.52 -25.74 8.28
CA GLU A 72 -4.47 -25.73 7.29
C GLU A 72 -3.72 -24.40 7.32
N SER A 73 -2.38 -24.51 7.31
CA SER A 73 -1.48 -23.38 7.14
C SER A 73 -0.52 -23.66 5.99
N TYR A 74 0.14 -22.61 5.49
CA TYR A 74 1.09 -22.72 4.36
C TYR A 74 2.24 -23.71 4.60
N SER A 75 2.64 -23.93 5.85
CA SER A 75 3.78 -24.78 6.19
C SER A 75 3.40 -26.14 6.75
N ASP A 76 2.26 -26.22 7.44
CA ASP A 76 1.86 -27.43 8.14
C ASP A 76 0.34 -27.47 8.40
N THR A 77 -0.18 -28.67 8.56
CA THR A 77 -1.57 -28.90 8.99
C THR A 77 -1.57 -29.03 10.51
N SER A 78 -2.12 -28.02 11.19
CA SER A 78 -2.14 -27.99 12.65
C SER A 78 -3.48 -28.48 13.20
N THR A 79 -3.45 -29.27 14.27
CA THR A 79 -4.68 -29.61 15.02
C THR A 79 -4.86 -28.60 16.14
N VAL A 80 -6.02 -27.95 16.18
CA VAL A 80 -6.39 -27.00 17.22
C VAL A 80 -7.35 -27.68 18.18
N TYR A 81 -6.90 -27.81 19.44
CA TYR A 81 -7.64 -28.52 20.47
C TYR A 81 -8.92 -27.81 20.89
N ASP A 82 -9.94 -28.61 21.24
CA ASP A 82 -11.26 -28.17 21.73
C ASP A 82 -11.96 -27.14 20.82
N ARG A 83 -11.79 -27.33 19.50
CA ARG A 83 -12.46 -26.54 18.47
C ARG A 83 -13.17 -27.45 17.48
N THR A 84 -14.26 -26.96 16.90
CA THR A 84 -14.96 -27.61 15.80
C THR A 84 -14.87 -26.74 14.56
N GLU A 85 -14.63 -27.36 13.41
CA GLU A 85 -14.68 -26.70 12.12
C GLU A 85 -16.13 -26.42 11.73
N VAL A 86 -16.42 -25.15 11.50
CA VAL A 86 -17.71 -24.64 11.02
C VAL A 86 -17.51 -24.11 9.61
N ILE A 87 -18.40 -24.50 8.71
CA ILE A 87 -18.34 -24.09 7.31
C ILE A 87 -19.51 -23.14 7.04
N ASP A 88 -19.16 -21.92 6.66
CA ASP A 88 -20.09 -20.88 6.24
C ASP A 88 -20.19 -20.92 4.71
N CYS A 89 -21.34 -21.35 4.18
CA CYS A 89 -21.63 -21.36 2.75
C CYS A 89 -22.51 -20.18 2.37
N TYR A 90 -21.92 -19.23 1.65
CA TYR A 90 -22.62 -18.14 1.00
C TYR A 90 -22.99 -18.55 -0.42
N TYR A 91 -24.22 -18.26 -0.83
CA TYR A 91 -24.67 -18.53 -2.19
C TYR A 91 -25.67 -17.48 -2.68
N LYS A 92 -25.70 -17.27 -4.00
CA LYS A 92 -26.58 -16.31 -4.66
C LYS A 92 -27.85 -17.01 -5.14
N LYS A 93 -29.02 -16.46 -4.79
CA LYS A 93 -30.32 -16.99 -5.22
C LYS A 93 -31.03 -15.97 -6.12
N PRO A 94 -31.52 -16.37 -7.32
CA PRO A 94 -32.17 -15.42 -8.23
C PRO A 94 -33.37 -14.71 -7.58
N GLY A 95 -33.40 -13.38 -7.68
CA GLY A 95 -34.47 -12.55 -7.10
C GLY A 95 -34.38 -12.37 -5.58
N LYS A 96 -33.34 -12.90 -4.93
CA LYS A 96 -32.99 -12.65 -3.53
C LYS A 96 -31.52 -12.22 -3.45
N GLY A 97 -31.14 -11.65 -2.32
CA GLY A 97 -29.75 -11.34 -2.00
C GLY A 97 -28.90 -12.60 -1.77
N VAL A 98 -27.73 -12.41 -1.16
CA VAL A 98 -26.89 -13.53 -0.73
C VAL A 98 -27.51 -14.23 0.46
N GLN A 99 -27.58 -15.56 0.41
CA GLN A 99 -28.01 -16.41 1.51
C GLN A 99 -26.79 -17.07 2.17
N LEU A 100 -26.90 -17.40 3.45
CA LEU A 100 -25.91 -18.11 4.25
C LEU A 100 -26.51 -19.40 4.83
N ILE A 101 -25.79 -20.50 4.69
CA ILE A 101 -26.00 -21.75 5.41
C ILE A 101 -24.74 -22.08 6.20
N LYS A 102 -24.88 -22.38 7.48
CA LYS A 102 -23.80 -22.89 8.32
C LYS A 102 -23.98 -24.39 8.54
N PHE A 103 -22.93 -25.16 8.32
CA PHE A 103 -22.96 -26.59 8.61
C PHE A 103 -21.69 -27.04 9.32
N VAL A 104 -21.86 -28.10 10.11
CA VAL A 104 -20.80 -28.79 10.83
C VAL A 104 -20.86 -30.26 10.42
N LYS A 105 -19.77 -30.76 9.83
CA LYS A 105 -19.73 -32.09 9.21
C LYS A 105 -20.85 -32.23 8.18
N ASP A 106 -21.79 -33.15 8.40
CA ASP A 106 -22.89 -33.43 7.48
C ASP A 106 -24.23 -32.78 7.90
N THR A 107 -24.23 -31.96 8.96
CA THR A 107 -25.45 -31.38 9.53
C THR A 107 -25.49 -29.87 9.37
N VAL A 108 -26.57 -29.35 8.80
CA VAL A 108 -26.87 -27.92 8.78
C VAL A 108 -27.27 -27.48 10.19
N ILE A 109 -26.58 -26.49 10.73
CA ILE A 109 -26.81 -25.95 12.07
C ILE A 109 -27.58 -24.62 12.04
N ASP A 110 -27.47 -23.88 10.95
CA ASP A 110 -28.12 -22.58 10.79
C ASP A 110 -28.33 -22.28 9.31
N ALA A 111 -29.47 -21.68 8.99
CA ALA A 111 -29.80 -21.27 7.63
C ALA A 111 -30.61 -19.98 7.66
N THR A 112 -30.14 -19.01 6.89
CA THR A 112 -30.81 -17.71 6.73
C THR A 112 -32.19 -17.86 6.09
N GLU A 113 -32.41 -18.89 5.27
CA GLU A 113 -33.74 -19.17 4.71
C GLU A 113 -34.79 -19.58 5.76
N ASP A 114 -34.34 -20.20 6.86
CA ASP A 114 -35.22 -20.65 7.95
C ASP A 114 -35.37 -19.58 9.06
N THR A 115 -34.59 -18.50 8.98
CA THR A 115 -34.54 -17.46 10.00
C THR A 115 -35.46 -16.28 9.67
N PRO A 116 -36.42 -15.93 10.55
CA PRO A 116 -37.29 -14.77 10.34
C PRO A 116 -36.49 -13.47 10.21
N GLY A 117 -36.80 -12.68 9.18
CA GLY A 117 -36.12 -11.39 8.90
C GLY A 117 -35.08 -11.44 7.79
N TYR A 118 -34.68 -12.63 7.31
CA TYR A 118 -33.75 -12.80 6.18
C TYR A 118 -34.43 -13.34 4.91
N GLU A 119 -35.72 -13.09 4.75
CA GLU A 119 -36.50 -13.59 3.60
C GLU A 119 -35.93 -13.10 2.25
N GLU A 120 -35.33 -11.90 2.25
CA GLU A 120 -34.68 -11.27 1.11
C GLU A 120 -33.19 -11.61 0.99
N GLY A 121 -32.62 -12.38 1.92
CA GLY A 121 -31.18 -12.67 2.02
C GLY A 121 -30.53 -12.09 3.26
N LEU A 122 -29.33 -12.59 3.55
CA LEU A 122 -28.41 -12.02 4.53
C LEU A 122 -27.88 -10.66 4.06
N TYR A 123 -27.62 -10.54 2.76
CA TYR A 123 -27.16 -9.30 2.14
C TYR A 123 -27.98 -8.97 0.90
N ARG A 124 -28.80 -7.93 0.99
CA ARG A 124 -29.71 -7.49 -0.09
C ARG A 124 -28.98 -7.06 -1.35
N HIS A 125 -27.77 -6.50 -1.20
CA HIS A 125 -26.95 -6.04 -2.32
C HIS A 125 -26.41 -7.18 -3.21
N GLY A 126 -26.61 -8.45 -2.84
CA GLY A 126 -26.31 -9.60 -3.72
C GLY A 126 -24.83 -9.89 -3.97
N MET A 127 -23.93 -9.23 -3.23
CA MET A 127 -22.48 -9.45 -3.30
C MET A 127 -22.02 -10.25 -2.07
N TYR A 128 -21.03 -11.12 -2.26
CA TYR A 128 -20.40 -11.78 -1.12
C TYR A 128 -19.66 -10.77 -0.24
N PRO A 129 -19.63 -10.99 1.09
CA PRO A 129 -18.97 -10.10 2.06
C PRO A 129 -17.45 -10.23 2.04
N VAL A 130 -16.84 -10.50 0.88
CA VAL A 130 -15.41 -10.82 0.75
C VAL A 130 -14.83 -10.13 -0.48
N VAL A 131 -13.64 -9.53 -0.31
CA VAL A 131 -12.86 -8.87 -1.36
C VAL A 131 -11.47 -9.49 -1.43
N PHE A 132 -11.06 -9.86 -2.63
CA PHE A 132 -9.72 -10.38 -2.91
C PHE A 132 -8.85 -9.23 -3.45
N ASP A 133 -7.72 -8.99 -2.81
CA ASP A 133 -6.67 -8.07 -3.21
C ASP A 133 -5.52 -8.89 -3.79
N CYS A 134 -5.49 -9.02 -5.13
CA CYS A 134 -4.55 -9.85 -5.85
C CYS A 134 -3.38 -9.02 -6.37
N LEU A 135 -2.16 -9.46 -6.08
CA LEU A 135 -0.96 -8.75 -6.48
C LEU A 135 -0.63 -8.91 -7.97
N TYR A 136 -0.57 -10.15 -8.44
CA TYR A 136 -0.37 -10.48 -9.85
C TYR A 136 -1.52 -11.40 -10.27
N PRO A 137 -2.59 -10.87 -10.89
CA PRO A 137 -3.75 -11.67 -11.27
C PRO A 137 -3.39 -12.69 -12.36
N GLU A 138 -4.06 -13.83 -12.32
CA GLU A 138 -3.96 -14.91 -13.30
C GLU A 138 -5.32 -15.11 -13.99
N GLU A 139 -5.30 -15.44 -15.29
CA GLU A 139 -6.53 -15.77 -16.01
C GLU A 139 -7.15 -17.06 -15.46
N ASP A 140 -8.48 -17.14 -15.47
CA ASP A 140 -9.24 -18.29 -14.98
C ASP A 140 -8.95 -18.68 -13.52
N CYS A 141 -8.53 -17.74 -12.66
CA CYS A 141 -8.29 -17.99 -11.24
C CYS A 141 -8.61 -16.74 -10.41
N PRO A 142 -9.30 -16.86 -9.26
CA PRO A 142 -9.59 -15.70 -8.42
C PRO A 142 -8.36 -15.28 -7.58
N PHE A 143 -7.35 -16.15 -7.48
CA PHE A 143 -6.11 -15.91 -6.75
C PHE A 143 -5.00 -15.40 -7.67
N GLY A 144 -4.03 -14.69 -7.09
CA GLY A 144 -2.88 -14.14 -7.80
C GLY A 144 -1.54 -14.64 -7.24
N TYR A 145 -0.48 -14.44 -8.01
CA TYR A 145 0.89 -14.78 -7.61
C TYR A 145 1.48 -13.75 -6.65
N GLY A 146 2.30 -14.23 -5.71
CA GLY A 146 3.12 -13.38 -4.86
C GLY A 146 4.45 -13.06 -5.50
N ILE A 147 5.12 -12.02 -4.97
CA ILE A 147 6.53 -11.74 -5.31
C ILE A 147 7.39 -12.99 -5.08
N VAL A 148 7.10 -13.75 -4.01
CA VAL A 148 7.84 -14.98 -3.68
C VAL A 148 7.74 -16.02 -4.78
N ASP A 149 6.57 -16.15 -5.43
CA ASP A 149 6.36 -17.13 -6.49
C ASP A 149 7.13 -16.77 -7.75
N VAL A 150 7.20 -15.47 -8.07
CA VAL A 150 8.00 -14.94 -9.18
C VAL A 150 9.50 -15.13 -8.93
N ILE A 151 10.00 -14.87 -7.71
CA ILE A 151 11.44 -14.92 -7.42
C ILE A 151 11.97 -16.34 -7.13
N ARG A 152 11.08 -17.30 -6.81
CA ARG A 152 11.48 -18.66 -6.42
C ARG A 152 12.34 -19.33 -7.49
N ASN A 153 11.96 -19.23 -8.76
CA ASN A 153 12.68 -19.89 -9.86
C ASN A 153 14.08 -19.28 -10.10
N PRO A 154 14.23 -17.95 -10.22
CA PRO A 154 15.54 -17.31 -10.27
C PRO A 154 16.42 -17.61 -9.05
N GLN A 155 15.86 -17.57 -7.83
CA GLN A 155 16.60 -17.84 -6.60
C GLN A 155 17.15 -19.27 -6.59
N ARG A 156 16.33 -20.28 -6.95
CA ARG A 156 16.79 -21.67 -7.07
C ARG A 156 17.93 -21.83 -8.09
N TYR A 157 17.98 -21.01 -9.12
CA TYR A 157 19.08 -21.03 -10.09
C TYR A 157 20.37 -20.48 -9.48
N ILE A 158 20.29 -19.37 -8.74
CA ILE A 158 21.41 -18.78 -8.01
C ILE A 158 21.95 -19.78 -6.97
N ASP A 159 21.06 -20.41 -6.20
CA ASP A 159 21.44 -21.39 -5.18
C ASP A 159 22.21 -22.58 -5.78
N LYS A 160 21.80 -23.05 -6.97
CA LYS A 160 22.51 -24.10 -7.70
C LYS A 160 23.89 -23.67 -8.17
N LEU A 161 24.05 -22.43 -8.64
CA LEU A 161 25.35 -21.89 -9.01
C LEU A 161 26.26 -21.77 -7.79
N ASP A 162 25.73 -21.31 -6.66
CA ASP A 162 26.46 -21.22 -5.39
C ASP A 162 26.92 -22.60 -4.90
N ALA A 163 26.08 -23.63 -5.02
CA ALA A 163 26.48 -24.99 -4.70
C ALA A 163 27.63 -25.49 -5.58
N ILE A 164 27.65 -25.15 -6.88
CA ILE A 164 28.74 -25.52 -7.80
C ILE A 164 30.03 -24.78 -7.43
N ILE A 165 29.94 -23.47 -7.17
CA ILE A 165 31.08 -22.64 -6.77
C ILE A 165 31.68 -23.20 -5.48
N LEU A 166 30.87 -23.43 -4.45
CA LEU A 166 31.31 -23.98 -3.18
C LEU A 166 32.02 -25.33 -3.36
N LYS A 167 31.42 -26.24 -4.15
CA LYS A 167 31.99 -27.55 -4.42
C LYS A 167 33.33 -27.46 -5.17
N ASN A 168 33.43 -26.60 -6.19
CA ASN A 168 34.68 -26.40 -6.91
C ASN A 168 35.75 -25.75 -6.02
N SER A 169 35.41 -24.74 -5.22
CA SER A 169 36.34 -24.11 -4.28
C SER A 169 36.90 -25.10 -3.27
N MET A 170 36.07 -26.02 -2.74
CA MET A 170 36.56 -27.11 -1.89
C MET A 170 37.51 -28.05 -2.64
N MET A 171 37.16 -28.48 -3.85
CA MET A 171 37.99 -29.38 -4.66
C MET A 171 39.29 -28.73 -5.14
N ALA A 172 39.26 -27.45 -5.49
CA ALA A 172 40.41 -26.67 -5.98
C ALA A 172 41.26 -26.10 -4.86
N GLY A 173 40.75 -26.03 -3.62
CA GLY A 173 41.55 -25.72 -2.43
C GLY A 173 42.28 -26.95 -1.87
N GLN A 174 41.76 -28.15 -2.10
CA GLN A 174 42.39 -29.39 -1.67
C GLN A 174 43.35 -29.91 -2.75
N GLN A 175 44.66 -29.85 -2.46
CA GLN A 175 45.64 -30.51 -3.29
C GLN A 175 45.53 -32.03 -3.13
N ARG A 176 45.33 -32.74 -4.24
CA ARG A 176 45.32 -34.20 -4.26
C ARG A 176 46.59 -34.71 -4.90
N TRP A 177 46.89 -35.98 -4.68
CA TRP A 177 48.08 -36.63 -5.20
C TRP A 177 47.70 -37.95 -5.84
N PHE A 178 48.22 -38.21 -7.03
CA PHE A 178 48.27 -39.56 -7.58
C PHE A 178 49.43 -40.29 -6.90
N ALA A 179 49.11 -41.29 -6.10
CA ALA A 179 50.09 -42.17 -5.47
C ALA A 179 50.12 -43.52 -6.19
N LYS A 180 51.33 -44.04 -6.43
CA LYS A 180 51.52 -45.41 -6.91
C LYS A 180 51.31 -46.38 -5.75
N GLU A 181 50.56 -47.47 -5.95
CA GLU A 181 50.24 -48.44 -4.88
C GLU A 181 51.48 -49.05 -4.19
N ASN A 182 52.57 -49.25 -4.94
CA ASN A 182 53.88 -49.68 -4.40
C ASN A 182 54.88 -48.51 -4.33
N GLY A 183 54.43 -47.35 -3.83
CA GLY A 183 55.26 -46.16 -3.67
C GLY A 183 56.31 -46.33 -2.56
N ALA A 184 57.51 -45.80 -2.78
CA ALA A 184 58.60 -45.77 -1.80
C ALA A 184 58.32 -44.85 -0.60
N VAL A 185 57.27 -44.02 -0.64
CA VAL A 185 57.00 -42.96 0.35
C VAL A 185 56.00 -43.43 1.39
N ASN A 186 56.29 -43.21 2.67
CA ASN A 186 55.34 -43.45 3.74
C ASN A 186 54.20 -42.40 3.72
N MET A 187 52.98 -42.84 3.38
CA MET A 187 51.82 -41.95 3.19
C MET A 187 51.27 -41.38 4.48
N ASP A 188 51.36 -42.12 5.59
CA ASP A 188 50.87 -41.66 6.90
C ASP A 188 51.74 -40.51 7.42
N GLN A 189 53.06 -40.61 7.24
CA GLN A 189 54.00 -39.54 7.54
C GLN A 189 53.88 -38.35 6.56
N PHE A 190 53.53 -38.61 5.30
CA PHE A 190 53.35 -37.55 4.30
C PHE A 190 52.11 -36.68 4.57
N GLN A 191 51.08 -37.23 5.22
CA GLN A 191 49.86 -36.49 5.57
C GLN A 191 49.96 -35.75 6.92
N ASP A 192 50.88 -36.17 7.81
CA ASP A 192 51.06 -35.59 9.15
C ASP A 192 52.16 -34.50 9.15
N PHE A 193 51.73 -33.25 9.20
CA PHE A 193 52.63 -32.09 9.26
C PHE A 193 53.30 -31.88 10.64
N SER A 194 52.95 -32.67 11.65
CA SER A 194 53.53 -32.55 13.00
C SER A 194 54.96 -33.10 13.06
N ASN A 195 55.31 -34.01 12.15
CA ASN A 195 56.62 -34.66 12.08
C ASN A 195 57.46 -34.04 10.95
N PRO A 196 58.66 -33.50 11.23
CA PRO A 196 59.46 -32.81 10.22
C PRO A 196 60.23 -33.74 9.26
N ILE A 197 60.22 -35.06 9.48
CA ILE A 197 60.99 -36.04 8.71
C ILE A 197 60.05 -37.10 8.13
N ILE A 198 60.13 -37.29 6.82
CA ILE A 198 59.39 -38.32 6.08
C ILE A 198 60.37 -39.40 5.65
N THR A 199 60.09 -40.65 6.01
CA THR A 199 60.92 -41.80 5.65
C THR A 199 60.49 -42.38 4.29
N VAL A 200 61.48 -42.80 3.49
CA VAL A 200 61.27 -43.38 2.15
C VAL A 200 62.07 -44.68 2.01
N GLN A 201 61.50 -45.68 1.33
CA GLN A 201 62.13 -46.96 0.99
C GLN A 201 62.68 -46.92 -0.44
N GLY A 202 64.00 -46.76 -0.59
CA GLY A 202 64.67 -46.75 -1.90
C GLY A 202 64.94 -45.34 -2.42
N SER A 203 65.05 -45.18 -3.75
CA SER A 203 65.28 -43.88 -4.40
C SER A 203 63.99 -43.05 -4.47
N LEU A 204 64.12 -41.74 -4.26
CA LEU A 204 63.02 -40.80 -4.42
C LEU A 204 62.97 -40.29 -5.86
N ASP A 205 62.04 -40.84 -6.65
CA ASP A 205 61.78 -40.38 -8.02
C ASP A 205 60.42 -39.66 -8.11
N GLU A 206 60.31 -38.66 -9.01
CA GLU A 206 59.08 -37.90 -9.26
C GLU A 206 57.89 -38.76 -9.76
N THR A 207 58.14 -40.03 -10.10
CA THR A 207 57.11 -40.97 -10.57
C THR A 207 56.27 -41.58 -9.45
N HIS A 208 56.69 -41.45 -8.18
CA HIS A 208 56.00 -42.07 -7.04
C HIS A 208 54.78 -41.29 -6.55
N LEU A 209 54.85 -39.96 -6.62
CA LEU A 209 53.78 -39.04 -6.24
C LEU A 209 53.68 -37.92 -7.26
N LYS A 210 52.50 -37.76 -7.86
CA LYS A 210 52.23 -36.65 -8.78
C LYS A 210 51.10 -35.78 -8.23
N PRO A 211 51.31 -34.45 -8.07
CA PRO A 211 50.24 -33.58 -7.61
C PRO A 211 49.13 -33.51 -8.67
N PHE A 212 47.89 -33.54 -8.21
CA PHE A 212 46.68 -33.26 -8.96
C PHE A 212 45.97 -32.09 -8.29
N GLN A 213 45.88 -30.99 -9.01
CA GLN A 213 45.05 -29.86 -8.60
C GLN A 213 43.79 -29.85 -9.45
N ALA A 214 42.61 -29.80 -8.81
CA ALA A 214 41.39 -29.56 -9.55
C ALA A 214 41.46 -28.16 -10.19
N GLN A 215 41.00 -28.04 -11.44
CA GLN A 215 41.00 -26.76 -12.12
C GLN A 215 40.04 -25.78 -11.44
N ALA A 216 40.48 -24.51 -11.38
CA ALA A 216 39.62 -23.43 -10.92
C ALA A 216 38.40 -23.27 -11.84
N LEU A 217 37.28 -22.90 -11.23
CA LEU A 217 36.04 -22.62 -11.95
C LEU A 217 36.26 -21.55 -13.03
N PRO A 218 35.71 -21.73 -14.26
CA PRO A 218 35.70 -20.67 -15.26
C PRO A 218 35.00 -19.41 -14.76
N ASN A 219 35.60 -18.23 -15.02
CA ASN A 219 35.05 -16.95 -14.58
C ASN A 219 33.63 -16.67 -15.12
N GLN A 220 33.28 -17.26 -16.27
CA GLN A 220 31.94 -17.17 -16.86
C GLN A 220 30.83 -17.61 -15.91
N ILE A 221 31.08 -18.57 -15.00
CA ILE A 221 30.05 -19.05 -14.06
C ILE A 221 29.80 -17.99 -12.97
N LEU A 222 30.85 -17.29 -12.51
CA LEU A 222 30.71 -16.16 -11.58
C LEU A 222 30.00 -14.99 -12.24
N THR A 223 30.34 -14.68 -13.50
CA THR A 223 29.65 -13.66 -14.29
C THR A 223 28.16 -14.00 -14.45
N HIS A 224 27.83 -15.22 -14.88
CA HIS A 224 26.45 -15.67 -15.05
C HIS A 224 25.65 -15.65 -13.74
N ARG A 225 26.28 -15.97 -12.60
CA ARG A 225 25.67 -15.82 -11.28
C ARG A 225 25.30 -14.37 -10.99
N ASN A 226 26.22 -13.44 -11.23
CA ASN A 226 25.98 -12.02 -10.99
C ASN A 226 24.92 -11.45 -11.95
N GLU A 227 24.90 -11.91 -13.21
CA GLU A 227 23.84 -11.60 -14.17
C GLU A 227 22.47 -12.10 -13.70
N LYS A 228 22.39 -13.32 -13.14
CA LYS A 228 21.15 -13.85 -12.56
C LYS A 228 20.69 -13.09 -11.32
N ILE A 229 21.62 -12.58 -10.50
CA ILE A 229 21.29 -11.68 -9.39
C ILE A 229 20.75 -10.35 -9.91
N ALA A 230 21.36 -9.79 -10.96
CA ALA A 230 20.89 -8.56 -11.59
C ALA A 230 19.49 -8.74 -12.21
N GLU A 231 19.24 -9.87 -12.89
CA GLU A 231 17.92 -10.25 -13.38
C GLU A 231 16.89 -10.35 -12.24
N LEU A 232 17.24 -10.97 -11.11
CA LEU A 232 16.36 -11.04 -9.95
C LEU A 232 16.03 -9.64 -9.39
N LYS A 233 17.02 -8.75 -9.30
CA LYS A 233 16.78 -7.35 -8.88
C LYS A 233 15.85 -6.61 -9.85
N GLU A 234 16.02 -6.85 -11.14
CA GLU A 234 15.22 -6.25 -12.21
C GLU A 234 13.76 -6.71 -12.15
N VAL A 235 13.53 -8.01 -11.95
CA VAL A 235 12.18 -8.60 -11.84
C VAL A 235 11.43 -8.08 -10.62
N ILE A 236 12.11 -7.85 -9.50
CA ILE A 236 11.50 -7.30 -8.27
C ILE A 236 11.27 -5.79 -8.39
N GLY A 237 11.80 -5.12 -9.42
CA GLY A 237 11.72 -3.67 -9.57
C GLY A 237 12.58 -2.90 -8.55
N ASN A 238 13.53 -3.56 -7.88
CA ASN A 238 14.45 -2.95 -6.93
C ASN A 238 15.78 -2.58 -7.64
N ARG A 239 15.71 -1.60 -8.55
CA ARG A 239 16.89 -1.08 -9.26
C ARG A 239 17.73 -0.19 -8.33
N ASP A 240 19.07 -0.26 -8.46
CA ASP A 240 20.07 0.45 -7.64
C ASP A 240 19.87 1.98 -7.51
N PHE A 241 19.07 2.61 -8.38
CA PHE A 241 18.69 4.03 -8.26
C PHE A 241 17.85 4.35 -7.01
N GLN A 242 17.07 3.39 -6.49
CA GLN A 242 16.32 3.56 -5.24
C GLN A 242 17.22 3.56 -3.99
N GLN A 243 18.45 3.05 -4.09
CA GLN A 243 19.43 2.99 -2.99
C GLN A 243 20.52 4.07 -3.08
N GLY A 244 20.37 5.06 -3.96
CA GLY A 244 21.35 6.13 -4.11
C GLY A 244 22.57 5.76 -4.94
N GLY A 245 22.51 4.69 -5.74
CA GLY A 245 23.51 4.38 -6.76
C GLY A 245 23.50 5.44 -7.84
N THR A 246 24.35 6.46 -7.71
CA THR A 246 24.53 7.49 -8.72
C THR A 246 25.12 6.86 -9.97
N ALA A 247 24.29 6.67 -11.00
CA ALA A 247 24.83 6.55 -12.35
C ALA A 247 25.61 7.85 -12.64
N ASN A 248 26.92 7.71 -12.80
CA ASN A 248 27.86 8.79 -13.06
C ASN A 248 27.27 9.78 -14.08
N GLY A 249 26.92 10.99 -13.63
CA GLY A 249 26.59 12.13 -14.51
C GLY A 249 25.19 12.75 -14.41
N VAL A 250 24.30 12.30 -13.52
CA VAL A 250 22.97 12.91 -13.39
C VAL A 250 22.93 13.92 -12.24
N THR A 251 23.24 15.20 -12.53
CA THR A 251 23.31 16.29 -11.53
C THR A 251 22.01 17.12 -11.46
N ALA A 252 21.03 16.87 -12.32
CA ALA A 252 19.75 17.58 -12.29
C ALA A 252 18.76 16.81 -11.40
N ALA A 253 18.26 17.47 -10.34
CA ALA A 253 17.23 16.93 -9.46
C ALA A 253 16.04 16.36 -10.27
N SER A 254 15.61 17.07 -11.32
CA SER A 254 14.55 16.62 -12.23
C SER A 254 14.85 15.31 -12.95
N ALA A 255 16.10 15.07 -13.36
CA ALA A 255 16.50 13.83 -14.03
C ALA A 255 16.61 12.65 -13.04
N ILE A 256 17.04 12.90 -11.80
CA ILE A 256 16.99 11.92 -10.71
C ILE A 256 15.52 11.56 -10.40
N THR A 257 14.64 12.57 -10.31
CA THR A 257 13.21 12.37 -10.09
C THR A 257 12.56 11.60 -11.23
N MET A 258 12.89 11.89 -12.50
CA MET A 258 12.38 11.14 -13.65
C MET A 258 12.85 9.68 -13.66
N LEU A 259 14.11 9.41 -13.28
CA LEU A 259 14.64 8.05 -13.19
C LEU A 259 14.02 7.25 -12.02
N GLN A 260 13.80 7.91 -10.89
CA GLN A 260 13.09 7.32 -9.74
C GLN A 260 11.62 7.06 -10.08
N GLN A 261 10.95 8.00 -10.75
CA GLN A 261 9.59 7.81 -11.25
C GLN A 261 9.52 6.65 -12.25
N ALA A 262 10.48 6.52 -13.17
CA ALA A 262 10.52 5.38 -14.09
C ALA A 262 10.69 4.03 -13.34
N GLY A 263 11.51 4.00 -12.28
CA GLY A 263 11.73 2.82 -11.44
C GLY A 263 10.55 2.44 -10.54
N GLU A 264 9.73 3.41 -10.15
CA GLU A 264 8.55 3.19 -9.30
C GLU A 264 7.30 2.71 -10.08
N LYS A 265 7.34 2.61 -11.41
CA LYS A 265 6.17 2.26 -12.22
C LYS A 265 5.49 0.96 -11.78
N LEU A 266 6.27 -0.06 -11.45
CA LEU A 266 5.78 -1.35 -10.96
C LEU A 266 5.09 -1.20 -9.59
N SER A 267 5.76 -0.53 -8.65
CA SER A 267 5.22 -0.28 -7.30
C SER A 267 3.93 0.55 -7.36
N ARG A 268 3.87 1.55 -8.24
CA ARG A 268 2.66 2.36 -8.43
C ARG A 268 1.50 1.56 -8.97
N ALA A 269 1.71 0.69 -9.96
CA ALA A 269 0.66 -0.19 -10.47
C ALA A 269 0.14 -1.11 -9.36
N MET A 270 1.04 -1.76 -8.59
CA MET A 270 0.65 -2.62 -7.47
C MET A 270 -0.16 -1.86 -6.39
N ILE A 271 0.18 -0.60 -6.14
CA ILE A 271 -0.54 0.25 -5.18
C ILE A 271 -1.92 0.63 -5.73
N ASP A 272 -2.04 0.89 -7.03
CA ASP A 272 -3.30 1.20 -7.71
C ASP A 272 -4.27 0.02 -7.62
N ASP A 273 -3.79 -1.20 -7.88
CA ASP A 273 -4.59 -2.43 -7.75
C ASP A 273 -5.12 -2.62 -6.31
N SER A 274 -4.28 -2.34 -5.30
CA SER A 274 -4.72 -2.36 -3.89
C SER A 274 -5.72 -1.24 -3.56
N TYR A 275 -5.66 -0.08 -4.24
CA TYR A 275 -6.68 0.97 -4.09
C TYR A 275 -8.02 0.54 -4.67
N ASP A 276 -8.03 -0.19 -5.79
CA ASP A 276 -9.25 -0.78 -6.34
C ASP A 276 -9.88 -1.81 -5.39
N ALA A 277 -9.06 -2.65 -4.74
CA ALA A 277 -9.54 -3.54 -3.68
C ALA A 277 -10.10 -2.74 -2.48
N TYR A 278 -9.42 -1.68 -2.06
CA TYR A 278 -9.90 -0.81 -1.00
C TYR A 278 -11.23 -0.13 -1.34
N LYS A 279 -11.40 0.35 -2.59
CA LYS A 279 -12.66 0.91 -3.09
C LYS A 279 -13.79 -0.13 -2.98
N LYS A 280 -13.55 -1.38 -3.37
CA LYS A 280 -14.53 -2.47 -3.23
C LYS A 280 -14.92 -2.70 -1.77
N ILE A 281 -13.96 -2.66 -0.84
CA ILE A 281 -14.23 -2.76 0.61
C ILE A 281 -15.11 -1.61 1.08
N VAL A 282 -14.79 -0.36 0.69
CA VAL A 282 -15.59 0.82 1.05
C VAL A 282 -17.02 0.73 0.52
N VAL A 283 -17.19 0.27 -0.73
CA VAL A 283 -18.52 0.03 -1.31
C VAL A 283 -19.31 -0.99 -0.48
N LEU A 284 -18.69 -2.11 -0.10
CA LEU A 284 -19.35 -3.09 0.78
C LEU A 284 -19.73 -2.48 2.13
N CYS A 285 -18.84 -1.69 2.74
CA CYS A 285 -19.17 -0.99 3.98
C CYS A 285 -20.40 -0.10 3.81
N ILE A 286 -20.48 0.68 2.73
CA ILE A 286 -21.63 1.56 2.45
C ILE A 286 -22.92 0.75 2.29
N GLU A 287 -22.89 -0.37 1.55
CA GLU A 287 -24.08 -1.23 1.40
C GLU A 287 -24.52 -1.84 2.74
N LEU A 288 -23.59 -2.25 3.60
CA LEU A 288 -23.93 -2.73 4.95
C LEU A 288 -24.50 -1.62 5.84
N MET A 289 -24.01 -0.39 5.72
CA MET A 289 -24.59 0.75 6.44
C MET A 289 -26.05 0.99 5.98
N ARG A 290 -26.32 0.90 4.68
CA ARG A 290 -27.68 1.02 4.13
C ARG A 290 -28.62 -0.09 4.60
N GLU A 291 -28.11 -1.29 4.81
CA GLU A 291 -28.96 -2.42 5.18
C GLU A 291 -29.22 -2.47 6.69
N PHE A 292 -28.19 -2.26 7.50
CA PHE A 292 -28.26 -2.57 8.93
C PHE A 292 -28.30 -1.35 9.86
N TYR A 293 -27.74 -0.20 9.48
CA TYR A 293 -27.79 0.96 10.36
C TYR A 293 -29.19 1.56 10.40
N LYS A 294 -29.70 1.78 11.62
CA LYS A 294 -31.01 2.37 11.87
C LYS A 294 -30.92 3.71 12.59
N GLU A 295 -29.86 3.91 13.36
CA GLU A 295 -29.65 5.15 14.12
C GLU A 295 -28.94 6.23 13.29
N GLU A 296 -29.29 7.48 13.56
CA GLU A 296 -28.62 8.64 12.97
C GLU A 296 -27.26 8.84 13.65
N ARG A 297 -26.18 8.75 12.86
CA ARG A 297 -24.81 8.96 13.35
C ARG A 297 -24.32 10.35 12.94
N ILE A 298 -23.75 11.07 13.90
CA ILE A 298 -23.18 12.40 13.67
C ILE A 298 -21.68 12.27 13.42
N TYR A 299 -21.26 12.62 12.21
CA TYR A 299 -19.86 12.62 11.79
C TYR A 299 -19.29 14.02 11.84
N ARG A 300 -18.04 14.12 12.29
CA ARG A 300 -17.27 15.35 12.24
C ARG A 300 -16.53 15.42 10.91
N ILE A 301 -17.00 16.28 10.02
CA ILE A 301 -16.40 16.52 8.71
C ILE A 301 -15.59 17.81 8.79
N THR A 302 -14.37 17.79 8.26
CA THR A 302 -13.58 19.01 8.10
C THR A 302 -13.93 19.60 6.73
N ASN A 303 -14.48 20.81 6.69
CA ASN A 303 -14.75 21.48 5.42
C ASN A 303 -13.44 21.93 4.74
N ASP A 304 -13.53 22.40 3.49
CA ASP A 304 -12.36 22.85 2.70
C ASP A 304 -11.57 24.01 3.32
N GLN A 305 -12.16 24.68 4.31
CA GLN A 305 -11.60 25.79 5.08
C GLN A 305 -10.93 25.34 6.39
N GLY A 306 -10.97 24.04 6.73
CA GLY A 306 -10.38 23.49 7.95
C GLY A 306 -11.28 23.60 9.18
N GLU A 307 -12.51 24.07 9.03
CA GLU A 307 -13.49 24.13 10.10
C GLU A 307 -14.20 22.79 10.28
N LYS A 308 -14.46 22.43 11.54
CA LYS A 308 -15.14 21.19 11.90
C LYS A 308 -16.65 21.39 11.78
N ALA A 309 -17.25 20.85 10.73
CA ALA A 309 -18.70 20.72 10.59
C ALA A 309 -19.16 19.37 11.17
N PHE A 310 -20.39 19.32 11.67
CA PHE A 310 -21.04 18.08 12.07
C PHE A 310 -22.13 17.77 11.05
N ALA A 311 -22.01 16.62 10.39
CA ALA A 311 -23.02 16.12 9.46
C ALA A 311 -23.68 14.89 10.07
N ALA A 312 -25.01 14.88 10.08
CA ALA A 312 -25.76 13.71 10.48
C ALA A 312 -26.01 12.83 9.25
N LEU A 313 -25.73 11.54 9.39
CA LEU A 313 -25.95 10.53 8.36
C LEU A 313 -26.95 9.51 8.91
N SER A 314 -28.04 9.33 8.20
CA SER A 314 -29.05 8.31 8.47
C SER A 314 -29.30 7.48 7.22
N ASN A 315 -29.79 6.27 7.42
CA ASN A 315 -30.14 5.35 6.33
C ASN A 315 -31.20 5.94 5.38
N ASP A 316 -32.12 6.75 5.91
CA ASP A 316 -33.14 7.45 5.12
C ASP A 316 -32.55 8.43 4.10
N MET A 317 -31.35 8.98 4.37
CA MET A 317 -30.63 9.79 3.37
C MET A 317 -29.96 8.94 2.29
N LEU A 318 -29.67 7.67 2.57
CA LEU A 318 -28.99 6.74 1.65
C LEU A 318 -29.98 6.02 0.72
N LEU A 319 -31.22 5.86 1.18
CA LEU A 319 -32.35 5.26 0.46
C LEU A 319 -33.37 6.36 0.14
N LYS A 320 -33.23 7.03 -1.01
CA LYS A 320 -34.18 8.07 -1.37
C LYS A 320 -35.46 7.40 -1.88
N ALA A 321 -36.53 7.46 -1.09
CA ALA A 321 -37.86 7.05 -1.52
C ALA A 321 -38.42 8.06 -2.52
N GLU A 322 -38.49 7.69 -3.81
CA GLU A 322 -39.26 8.40 -4.81
C GLU A 322 -40.60 7.70 -4.98
N GLU A 323 -41.71 8.44 -4.83
CA GLU A 323 -43.03 7.90 -5.17
C GLU A 323 -43.10 7.72 -6.69
N GLU A 324 -43.23 6.47 -7.15
CA GLU A 324 -43.60 6.17 -8.52
C GLU A 324 -45.00 6.73 -8.75
N ARG A 325 -45.13 7.66 -9.69
CA ARG A 325 -46.39 8.34 -9.99
C ARG A 325 -46.93 7.88 -11.33
N ASP A 326 -48.24 7.66 -11.42
CA ASP A 326 -48.90 7.39 -12.69
C ASP A 326 -48.85 8.61 -13.61
N ALA A 327 -49.26 8.45 -14.87
CA ALA A 327 -49.33 9.53 -15.84
C ALA A 327 -50.25 10.70 -15.41
N PHE A 328 -51.02 10.54 -14.34
CA PHE A 328 -51.92 11.54 -13.74
C PHE A 328 -51.42 12.07 -12.38
N GLY A 329 -50.23 11.68 -11.93
CA GLY A 329 -49.58 12.16 -10.72
C GLY A 329 -49.97 11.46 -9.41
N PHE A 330 -50.73 10.35 -9.47
CA PHE A 330 -51.07 9.55 -8.28
C PHE A 330 -49.95 8.56 -7.93
N PRO A 331 -49.61 8.40 -6.65
CA PRO A 331 -48.59 7.43 -6.23
C PRO A 331 -49.08 5.99 -6.50
N ILE A 332 -48.37 5.28 -7.38
CA ILE A 332 -48.56 3.84 -7.69
C ILE A 332 -47.68 2.97 -6.77
N GLY A 333 -46.53 3.47 -6.36
CA GLY A 333 -45.57 2.74 -5.55
C GLY A 333 -44.47 3.64 -4.99
N THR A 334 -43.58 3.09 -4.20
CA THR A 334 -42.37 3.78 -3.71
C THR A 334 -41.17 3.06 -4.32
N ILE A 335 -40.42 3.75 -5.17
CA ILE A 335 -39.13 3.31 -5.68
C ILE A 335 -38.07 3.84 -4.74
N TYR A 336 -37.31 2.95 -4.11
CA TYR A 336 -36.10 3.35 -3.39
C TYR A 336 -34.97 3.51 -4.39
N ARG A 337 -34.49 4.74 -4.58
CA ARG A 337 -33.29 5.02 -5.35
C ARG A 337 -32.09 5.04 -4.42
N ASN A 338 -31.15 4.16 -4.69
CA ASN A 338 -29.88 4.12 -3.98
C ASN A 338 -29.10 5.39 -4.28
N ALA A 339 -28.61 6.08 -3.24
CA ALA A 339 -27.73 7.22 -3.41
C ALA A 339 -26.39 6.76 -4.00
N GLU A 340 -26.14 6.97 -5.29
CA GLU A 340 -24.86 6.66 -5.91
C GLU A 340 -23.76 7.56 -5.33
N PHE A 341 -22.70 6.97 -4.81
CA PHE A 341 -21.56 7.70 -4.26
C PHE A 341 -20.42 7.71 -5.25
N ASP A 342 -20.02 8.90 -5.69
CA ASP A 342 -18.72 9.12 -6.31
C ASP A 342 -17.66 9.17 -5.20
N VAL A 343 -17.12 8.00 -4.85
CA VAL A 343 -16.04 7.89 -3.86
C VAL A 343 -14.70 8.11 -4.57
N GLU A 344 -14.13 9.31 -4.40
CA GLU A 344 -12.75 9.59 -4.76
C GLU A 344 -11.86 9.36 -3.53
N VAL A 345 -11.18 8.21 -3.49
CA VAL A 345 -10.18 7.94 -2.45
C VAL A 345 -8.88 8.60 -2.85
N LEU A 346 -8.68 9.84 -2.40
CA LEU A 346 -7.37 10.47 -2.48
C LEU A 346 -6.53 9.96 -1.31
N PRO A 347 -5.46 9.17 -1.53
CA PRO A 347 -4.49 9.02 -0.47
C PRO A 347 -3.97 10.40 -0.12
N GLN A 348 -3.77 10.68 1.17
CA GLN A 348 -3.05 11.87 1.60
C GLN A 348 -1.57 11.70 1.19
N ARG A 349 -1.33 11.81 -0.12
CA ARG A 349 -0.05 11.62 -0.79
C ARG A 349 0.70 12.94 -0.71
N GLN A 350 0.92 13.44 0.50
CA GLN A 350 2.05 14.35 0.70
C GLN A 350 3.32 13.49 0.68
N ASN A 351 3.66 12.92 -0.48
CA ASN A 351 5.00 12.41 -0.69
C ASN A 351 5.96 13.60 -0.50
N PRO A 352 6.95 13.52 0.43
CA PRO A 352 7.94 14.58 0.62
C PRO A 352 8.53 15.09 -0.70
N PHE A 353 8.67 14.22 -1.70
CA PHE A 353 9.19 14.57 -3.02
C PHE A 353 8.21 15.35 -3.89
N THR A 354 6.93 14.98 -3.94
CA THR A 354 5.91 15.79 -4.64
C THR A 354 5.77 17.16 -3.97
N ARG A 355 5.85 17.19 -2.64
CA ARG A 355 5.87 18.45 -1.88
C ARG A 355 7.11 19.28 -2.20
N GLU A 356 8.29 18.67 -2.27
CA GLU A 356 9.53 19.36 -2.64
C GLU A 356 9.49 19.86 -4.08
N MET A 357 9.03 19.05 -5.04
CA MET A 357 8.87 19.45 -6.44
C MET A 357 7.88 20.60 -6.59
N ASN A 358 6.74 20.54 -5.89
CA ASN A 358 5.76 21.62 -5.88
C ASN A 358 6.34 22.87 -5.23
N ASN A 359 7.05 22.74 -4.10
CA ASN A 359 7.72 23.86 -3.44
C ASN A 359 8.80 24.48 -4.33
N GLN A 360 9.58 23.68 -5.05
CA GLN A 360 10.58 24.17 -6.00
C GLN A 360 9.92 24.87 -7.18
N THR A 361 8.83 24.32 -7.73
CA THR A 361 8.07 24.96 -8.81
C THR A 361 7.51 26.30 -8.36
N VAL A 362 6.92 26.37 -7.16
CA VAL A 362 6.45 27.62 -6.55
C VAL A 362 7.60 28.62 -6.34
N MET A 363 8.76 28.15 -5.88
CA MET A 363 9.95 29.00 -5.75
C MET A 363 10.44 29.52 -7.10
N THR A 364 10.44 28.71 -8.16
CA THR A 364 10.79 29.13 -9.52
C THR A 364 9.78 30.15 -10.06
N LEU A 365 8.48 29.94 -9.85
CA LEU A 365 7.43 30.89 -10.22
C LEU A 365 7.60 32.22 -9.47
N TYR A 366 7.92 32.17 -8.18
CA TYR A 366 8.23 33.36 -7.39
C TYR A 366 9.44 34.12 -7.94
N GLN A 367 10.55 33.43 -8.22
CA GLN A 367 11.74 34.02 -8.83
C GLN A 367 11.49 34.60 -10.23
N ALA A 368 10.58 33.99 -11.00
CA ALA A 368 10.16 34.48 -12.31
C ALA A 368 9.21 35.70 -12.23
N GLY A 369 8.86 36.18 -11.04
CA GLY A 369 7.98 37.33 -10.85
C GLY A 369 6.50 37.02 -11.12
N PHE A 370 6.11 35.75 -11.01
CA PHE A 370 4.75 35.28 -11.28
C PHE A 370 3.71 35.86 -10.30
N PHE A 371 4.11 36.20 -9.07
CA PHE A 371 3.22 36.77 -8.06
C PHE A 371 3.26 38.31 -8.02
N ASN A 372 3.89 38.97 -9.00
CA ASN A 372 3.90 40.43 -9.08
C ASN A 372 2.51 40.94 -9.52
N PRO A 373 1.97 42.00 -8.88
CA PRO A 373 0.64 42.55 -9.22
C PRO A 373 0.48 42.96 -10.69
N GLN A 374 1.58 43.32 -11.36
CA GLN A 374 1.60 43.73 -12.77
C GLN A 374 1.39 42.57 -13.76
N ASN A 375 1.70 41.33 -13.34
CA ASN A 375 1.63 40.15 -14.20
C ASN A 375 0.43 39.25 -13.89
N LEU A 376 -0.47 39.69 -13.00
CA LEU A 376 -1.56 38.89 -12.45
C LEU A 376 -2.41 38.20 -13.53
N GLU A 377 -2.80 38.93 -14.57
CA GLU A 377 -3.65 38.39 -15.64
C GLU A 377 -2.98 37.22 -16.38
N MET A 378 -1.68 37.36 -16.71
CA MET A 378 -0.92 36.30 -17.36
C MET A 378 -0.60 35.14 -16.41
N SER A 379 -0.41 35.43 -15.12
CA SER A 379 -0.20 34.42 -14.09
C SER A 379 -1.45 33.58 -13.82
N LEU A 380 -2.64 34.18 -13.85
CA LEU A 380 -3.91 33.44 -13.71
C LEU A 380 -4.11 32.46 -14.89
N VAL A 381 -3.88 32.90 -16.13
CA VAL A 381 -3.95 32.03 -17.32
C VAL A 381 -2.96 30.87 -17.23
N ALA A 382 -1.74 31.13 -16.76
CA ALA A 382 -0.75 30.10 -16.55
C ALA A 382 -1.12 29.13 -15.41
N LEU A 383 -1.74 29.61 -14.32
CA LEU A 383 -2.27 28.76 -13.24
C LEU A 383 -3.41 27.86 -13.73
N GLU A 384 -4.28 28.36 -14.59
CA GLU A 384 -5.35 27.55 -15.20
C GLU A 384 -4.78 26.39 -16.02
N ALA A 385 -3.72 26.65 -16.79
CA ALA A 385 -3.02 25.65 -17.58
C ALA A 385 -2.16 24.67 -16.75
N MET A 386 -1.78 25.03 -15.51
CA MET A 386 -1.01 24.17 -14.62
C MET A 386 -1.88 23.15 -13.89
N GLN A 387 -1.31 21.98 -13.58
CA GLN A 387 -1.93 20.93 -12.78
C GLN A 387 -1.18 20.78 -11.46
N PHE A 388 -1.69 21.41 -10.39
CA PHE A 388 -1.23 21.18 -9.03
C PHE A 388 -2.36 21.45 -8.02
N ASP A 389 -2.34 20.74 -6.90
CA ASP A 389 -3.40 20.80 -5.88
C ASP A 389 -3.46 22.16 -5.18
N GLY A 390 -4.67 22.70 -5.04
CA GLY A 390 -4.90 23.96 -4.34
C GLY A 390 -4.58 25.21 -5.14
N LYS A 391 -4.39 25.11 -6.48
CA LYS A 391 -4.25 26.26 -7.36
C LYS A 391 -5.45 27.21 -7.27
N GLU A 392 -6.65 26.69 -7.03
CA GLU A 392 -7.88 27.45 -6.84
C GLU A 392 -7.75 28.41 -5.66
N LYS A 393 -7.13 27.98 -4.56
CA LYS A 393 -6.88 28.81 -3.38
C LYS A 393 -5.85 29.90 -3.66
N ILE A 394 -4.81 29.58 -4.43
CA ILE A 394 -3.79 30.57 -4.85
C ILE A 394 -4.43 31.62 -5.77
N MET A 395 -5.25 31.20 -6.74
CA MET A 395 -5.98 32.11 -7.63
C MET A 395 -6.92 33.04 -6.85
N GLN A 396 -7.71 32.50 -5.93
CA GLN A 396 -8.60 33.30 -5.06
C GLN A 396 -7.80 34.33 -4.25
N ARG A 397 -6.73 33.91 -3.56
CA ARG A 397 -5.90 34.84 -2.78
C ARG A 397 -5.19 35.89 -3.64
N MET A 398 -4.74 35.55 -4.85
CA MET A 398 -4.15 36.52 -5.77
C MET A 398 -5.18 37.57 -6.21
N GLN A 399 -6.43 37.15 -6.47
CA GLN A 399 -7.53 38.06 -6.79
C GLN A 399 -7.89 38.96 -5.58
N GLU A 400 -7.95 38.41 -4.37
CA GLU A 400 -8.19 39.17 -3.13
C GLU A 400 -7.11 40.22 -2.88
N ILE A 401 -5.81 39.85 -2.99
CA ILE A 401 -4.69 40.78 -2.83
C ILE A 401 -4.73 41.89 -3.88
N ASN A 402 -5.10 41.57 -5.12
CA ASN A 402 -5.24 42.57 -6.17
C ASN A 402 -6.42 43.52 -5.91
N ALA A 403 -7.57 42.99 -5.51
CA ALA A 403 -8.73 43.81 -5.14
C ALA A 403 -8.41 44.74 -3.96
N GLN A 404 -7.67 44.25 -2.96
CA GLN A 404 -7.22 45.07 -1.84
C GLN A 404 -6.23 46.15 -2.28
N ASN A 405 -5.28 45.84 -3.17
CA ASN A 405 -4.36 46.84 -3.73
C ASN A 405 -5.08 47.92 -4.56
N GLN A 406 -6.09 47.54 -5.35
CA GLN A 406 -6.91 48.50 -6.10
C GLN A 406 -7.69 49.43 -5.17
N LEU A 407 -8.29 48.89 -4.11
CA LEU A 407 -9.00 49.68 -3.10
C LEU A 407 -8.08 50.67 -2.37
N VAL A 408 -6.86 50.24 -2.01
CA VAL A 408 -5.86 51.11 -1.38
C VAL A 408 -5.39 52.20 -2.36
N GLN A 409 -5.22 51.87 -3.64
CA GLN A 409 -4.83 52.83 -4.66
C GLN A 409 -5.95 53.86 -4.95
N GLU A 410 -7.20 53.42 -4.92
CA GLU A 410 -8.37 54.29 -5.07
C GLU A 410 -8.58 55.20 -3.84
N GLN A 411 -8.35 54.68 -2.63
CA GLN A 411 -8.35 55.49 -1.41
C GLN A 411 -7.21 56.51 -1.39
N MET A 412 -6.00 56.14 -1.84
CA MET A 412 -4.90 57.09 -1.99
C MET A 412 -5.21 58.15 -3.05
N ALA A 413 -5.83 57.78 -4.17
CA ALA A 413 -6.24 58.73 -5.20
C ALA A 413 -7.33 59.69 -4.70
N GLN A 414 -8.30 59.20 -3.91
CA GLN A 414 -9.32 60.04 -3.27
C GLN A 414 -8.73 60.94 -2.17
N ALA A 415 -7.76 60.46 -1.39
CA ALA A 415 -7.06 61.25 -0.39
C ALA A 415 -6.19 62.35 -1.03
N GLN A 416 -5.51 62.06 -2.15
CA GLN A 416 -4.75 63.06 -2.91
C GLN A 416 -5.66 64.07 -3.60
N ALA A 417 -6.82 63.65 -4.12
CA ALA A 417 -7.83 64.55 -4.67
C ALA A 417 -8.41 65.46 -3.58
N ALA A 418 -8.69 64.94 -2.37
CA ALA A 418 -9.16 65.71 -1.23
C ALA A 418 -8.11 66.69 -0.67
N ALA A 419 -6.83 66.34 -0.73
CA ALA A 419 -5.73 67.23 -0.31
C ALA A 419 -5.49 68.41 -1.26
N SER A 420 -5.94 68.32 -2.53
CA SER A 420 -5.76 69.39 -3.53
C SER A 420 -6.82 70.51 -3.50
N GLY A 421 -7.87 70.38 -2.66
CA GLY A 421 -9.03 71.28 -2.64
C GLY A 421 -9.19 72.20 -1.41
N GLY A 422 -8.27 72.18 -0.44
CA GLY A 422 -8.40 72.96 0.82
C GLY A 422 -7.13 73.73 1.16
N GLY A 423 -7.22 75.07 1.12
CA GLY A 423 -6.11 76.00 1.29
C GLY A 423 -5.40 75.99 2.65
N ALA A 424 -4.12 76.37 2.59
CA ALA A 424 -3.10 76.41 3.62
C ALA A 424 -3.51 76.99 4.99
N GLY A 425 -3.20 76.24 6.06
CA GLY A 425 -3.14 76.70 7.44
C GLY A 425 -2.14 75.85 8.23
N GLN A 426 -1.08 76.48 8.75
CA GLN A 426 0.03 75.87 9.48
C GLN A 426 -0.40 75.03 10.69
N PHE A 427 0.00 73.75 10.73
CA PHE A 427 0.21 72.98 11.96
C PHE A 427 1.46 72.10 11.81
N ALA A 428 2.27 72.04 12.87
CA ALA A 428 3.60 71.41 12.93
C ALA A 428 3.55 69.88 12.72
N PRO A 429 4.64 69.26 12.20
CA PRO A 429 4.67 67.82 11.94
C PRO A 429 4.67 67.03 13.24
N THR A 430 3.64 66.19 13.42
CA THR A 430 3.61 65.14 14.44
C THR A 430 4.03 63.84 13.76
N GLU A 431 4.96 63.12 14.37
CA GLU A 431 5.61 61.91 13.83
C GLU A 431 4.60 60.86 13.35
N LEU A 432 4.76 60.43 12.09
CA LEU A 432 4.16 59.19 11.58
C LEU A 432 5.30 58.27 11.16
N TYR A 433 5.36 57.11 11.84
CA TYR A 433 6.27 56.02 11.55
C TYR A 433 6.11 55.57 10.09
N ALA A 434 7.16 55.76 9.30
CA ALA A 434 7.37 55.05 8.05
C ALA A 434 8.05 53.72 8.40
N GLU A 435 7.36 52.59 8.27
CA GLU A 435 8.05 51.31 8.27
C GLU A 435 8.70 51.05 6.90
N PRO A 436 9.96 50.57 6.86
CA PRO A 436 10.77 50.58 5.65
C PRO A 436 10.47 49.39 4.74
N GLY A 437 10.52 49.65 3.44
CA GLY A 437 10.50 48.64 2.40
C GLY A 437 11.63 47.62 2.52
N LEU A 438 11.32 46.40 2.10
CA LEU A 438 12.20 45.24 1.90
C LEU A 438 13.27 45.53 0.83
N ALA A 439 14.26 46.35 1.18
CA ALA A 439 15.44 46.59 0.37
C ALA A 439 16.67 46.62 1.29
N GLY A 440 17.18 45.44 1.61
CA GLY A 440 18.42 45.30 2.35
C GLY A 440 18.59 43.90 2.89
N LEU A 441 19.20 43.02 2.09
CA LEU A 441 20.07 41.91 2.53
C LEU A 441 20.64 41.23 1.27
N MET A 442 21.48 41.96 0.55
CA MET A 442 22.56 41.40 -0.24
C MET A 442 23.80 42.22 0.07
N ASP A 443 24.76 41.63 0.77
CA ASP A 443 26.17 41.75 0.42
C ASP A 443 26.97 40.57 1.03
N PRO A 444 28.12 40.20 0.44
CA PRO A 444 28.71 38.88 0.51
C PRO A 444 29.89 38.79 1.48
N ALA A 445 30.37 37.55 1.65
CA ALA A 445 31.65 37.14 2.25
C ALA A 445 31.76 37.08 3.78
N GLY A 446 31.94 35.84 4.27
CA GLY A 446 32.93 35.56 5.31
C GLY A 446 32.51 34.62 6.45
N VAL A 447 33.03 33.37 6.39
CA VAL A 447 33.54 32.55 7.53
C VAL A 447 32.45 32.02 8.52
N SER A 448 32.32 30.77 8.99
CA SER A 448 33.15 29.56 9.21
C SER A 448 32.21 28.41 9.68
N ALA A 449 32.57 27.14 9.45
CA ALA A 449 32.09 25.98 10.25
C ALA A 449 32.96 25.81 11.53
N PRO A 450 32.68 24.94 12.53
CA PRO A 450 31.59 23.96 12.72
C PRO A 450 30.98 23.94 14.16
N GLY A 451 29.97 23.11 14.44
CA GLY A 451 29.53 22.83 15.82
C GLY A 451 28.35 21.86 15.93
N THR A 452 28.60 20.70 16.53
CA THR A 452 27.66 19.64 16.90
C THR A 452 26.72 20.07 18.04
N GLU A 453 25.41 20.01 17.84
CA GLU A 453 24.44 19.94 18.95
C GLU A 453 23.40 18.87 18.69
N GLU A 454 23.16 18.09 19.75
CA GLU A 454 22.35 16.89 19.82
C GLU A 454 20.88 17.13 19.48
N PHE A 455 20.30 16.24 18.68
CA PHE A 455 18.86 16.13 18.52
C PHE A 455 18.25 15.59 19.81
N VAL A 456 17.55 16.43 20.58
CA VAL A 456 16.64 15.98 21.63
C VAL A 456 15.31 15.61 20.96
N PRO A 457 14.85 14.35 21.03
CA PRO A 457 13.53 13.99 20.50
C PRO A 457 12.44 14.58 21.40
N ILE A 458 11.53 15.33 20.80
CA ILE A 458 10.26 15.69 21.43
C ILE A 458 9.40 14.42 21.44
N ASP A 459 9.22 13.87 22.64
CA ASP A 459 8.28 12.81 22.95
C ASP A 459 6.85 13.34 22.78
N ILE A 460 6.17 12.89 21.72
CA ILE A 460 4.73 13.10 21.56
C ILE A 460 4.08 11.75 21.85
N GLY A 461 3.62 11.65 23.10
CA GLY A 461 3.05 10.46 23.69
C GLY A 461 1.83 9.89 22.97
N GLN A 462 1.53 8.66 23.40
CA GLN A 462 0.44 7.80 22.95
C GLN A 462 -0.92 8.51 22.82
N GLY A 463 -1.63 8.21 21.74
CA GLY A 463 -3.04 8.55 21.57
C GLY A 463 -3.57 8.17 20.19
N THR A 464 -4.17 6.96 20.12
CA THR A 464 -5.27 6.53 19.23
C THR A 464 -6.23 7.69 18.88
N ILE A 465 -6.84 7.79 17.69
CA ILE A 465 -7.51 6.79 16.82
C ILE A 465 -7.19 7.12 15.36
#